data_AF-A0A6I6G890-F1
#
_entry.id   AF-A0A6I6G890-F1
#
_cell.length_a   1.000
_cell.length_b   1.000
_cell.length_c   1.000
_cell.angle_alpha   90.00
_cell.angle_beta   90.00
_cell.angle_gamma   90.00
#
_symmetry.space_group_name_H-M   'P 1'
#
loop_
_entity.id
_entity.type
_entity.pdbx_description
1 polymer ?
#
loop_
_entity_poly.entity_id
_entity_poly.type
_entity_poly.pdbx_seq_one_letter_code
_entity_poly.pdbx_strand_id
1 'polypeptide(L)'
;MTDHATQVTSTESSSTSTRSDEPLNQRITSGEADLDEFRERLTLWLAGRDEVDSDAGVEVAAVSRPESSGMSNISVLFDAAWTPAGSSERQSVELVARMCPQDDAFPVFPVYDLQKQFDVMRVVRENTDLPVPRVRWLEQDPAVLGTPFLVMDRASGRAPVDNPPYVFDGWLLEMDPEQRREVQQESLAVLAAIHQIPQPADLVSSLAPAPGMSALRAHVDEQRAYYQWTTREDGLTIPVIDRAFDWIEAHWPDETSPDTLSWGDARIGNILYDGTRPTAVLDWEMATIAPPEVDLGWFLYFHDVFQELAVAFDFPGIPDLFEHSEVVEQYEHLTGSTVRDLPFYYVYAGLRQAVILSRITRRRIHFGEVETPAHPDEYVLHHTKLAQLIAD
;
A
#
# COMPACT_ATOMS: atom_id res chain seq x y z
N MET A 1 12.44 64.43 32.54
CA MET A 1 13.12 65.06 31.39
C MET A 1 14.52 64.48 31.33
N THR A 2 14.92 64.06 30.12
CA THR A 2 16.24 63.56 29.68
C THR A 2 16.74 62.20 30.21
N ASP A 3 16.57 61.21 29.32
CA ASP A 3 17.52 60.19 28.84
C ASP A 3 18.88 60.02 29.54
N HIS A 4 19.28 58.76 29.74
CA HIS A 4 20.44 58.21 29.03
C HIS A 4 20.57 56.68 29.16
N ALA A 5 20.85 56.04 28.02
CA ALA A 5 21.26 54.65 27.87
C ALA A 5 22.66 54.39 28.44
N THR A 6 22.96 53.13 28.78
CA THR A 6 24.35 52.63 28.82
C THR A 6 24.38 51.14 28.43
N GLN A 7 25.19 50.85 27.41
CA GLN A 7 25.54 49.53 26.91
C GLN A 7 26.60 48.85 27.81
N VAL A 8 26.34 47.56 28.06
CA VAL A 8 27.22 46.38 27.99
C VAL A 8 28.73 46.55 28.26
N THR A 9 29.22 45.76 29.24
CA THR A 9 30.53 45.09 29.18
C THR A 9 30.43 43.68 29.77
N SER A 10 31.24 42.81 29.20
CA SER A 10 31.24 41.34 29.19
C SER A 10 31.89 40.70 30.41
N THR A 11 31.52 39.46 30.72
CA THR A 11 32.44 38.49 31.34
C THR A 11 32.01 37.06 31.00
N GLU A 12 32.93 36.32 30.37
CA GLU A 12 32.84 34.90 30.08
C GLU A 12 32.88 34.08 31.38
N SER A 13 32.10 33.00 31.43
CA SER A 13 32.36 31.89 32.34
C SER A 13 32.22 30.57 31.60
N SER A 14 33.37 29.92 31.42
CA SER A 14 33.53 28.53 31.00
C SER A 14 32.82 27.60 31.98
N SER A 15 31.91 26.76 31.49
CA SER A 15 31.56 25.51 32.18
C SER A 15 31.54 24.36 31.18
N THR A 16 32.44 23.41 31.44
CA THR A 16 32.63 22.17 30.72
C THR A 16 31.47 21.25 31.09
N SER A 17 30.58 20.95 30.13
CA SER A 17 29.53 19.95 30.34
C SER A 17 29.95 18.64 29.69
N THR A 18 30.17 17.66 30.55
CA THR A 18 30.33 16.23 30.28
C THR A 18 29.24 15.71 29.34
N ARG A 19 29.64 15.08 28.22
CA ARG A 19 28.76 14.26 27.38
C ARG A 19 28.20 13.12 28.23
N SER A 20 26.89 13.16 28.47
CA SER A 20 26.12 12.04 29.00
C SER A 20 25.82 11.06 27.87
N ASP A 21 26.18 9.79 28.08
CA ASP A 21 25.71 8.64 27.30
C ASP A 21 24.18 8.53 27.47
N GLU A 22 23.43 9.00 26.48
CA GLU A 22 22.01 8.66 26.31
C GLU A 22 21.87 7.61 25.19
N PRO A 23 20.96 6.62 25.34
CA PRO A 23 20.80 5.56 24.35
C PRO A 23 20.33 6.12 22.99
N LEU A 24 20.87 5.52 21.92
CA LEU A 24 20.70 5.77 20.48
C LEU A 24 19.26 5.63 19.92
N ASN A 25 18.23 6.02 20.69
CA ASN A 25 16.83 5.94 20.28
C ASN A 25 16.28 7.33 19.88
N GLN A 26 17.06 8.09 19.11
CA GLN A 26 16.60 9.36 18.55
C GLN A 26 15.69 9.08 17.34
N ARG A 27 14.49 9.66 17.41
CA ARG A 27 13.40 9.48 16.45
C ARG A 27 13.68 10.30 15.21
N ILE A 28 13.62 9.67 14.05
CA ILE A 28 13.69 10.37 12.76
C ILE A 28 12.33 11.05 12.53
N THR A 29 12.25 12.37 12.68
CA THR A 29 11.02 13.17 12.44
C THR A 29 10.95 13.70 10.99
N SER A 30 10.20 14.79 10.73
CA SER A 30 9.90 15.31 9.38
C SER A 30 10.75 16.51 8.93
N GLY A 31 11.83 16.86 9.63
CA GLY A 31 12.70 17.98 9.29
C GLY A 31 13.84 17.62 8.33
N GLU A 32 14.50 18.61 7.72
CA GLU A 32 15.68 18.40 6.88
C GLU A 32 16.84 17.73 7.64
N ALA A 33 17.01 18.07 8.93
CA ALA A 33 18.00 17.43 9.80
C ALA A 33 17.75 15.92 9.99
N ASP A 34 16.49 15.48 9.90
CA ASP A 34 16.14 14.06 10.00
C ASP A 34 16.52 13.28 8.74
N LEU A 35 16.51 13.92 7.56
CA LEU A 35 16.90 13.27 6.30
C LEU A 35 18.43 13.11 6.21
N ASP A 36 19.19 14.05 6.76
CA ASP A 36 20.66 13.92 6.86
C ASP A 36 21.05 12.77 7.80
N GLU A 37 20.43 12.67 8.99
CA GLU A 37 20.65 11.54 9.90
C GLU A 37 20.23 10.21 9.24
N PHE A 38 19.07 10.20 8.58
CA PHE A 38 18.58 9.03 7.84
C PHE A 38 19.59 8.57 6.78
N ARG A 39 20.14 9.51 6.00
CA ARG A 39 21.18 9.23 5.00
C ARG A 39 22.43 8.60 5.63
N GLU A 40 22.91 9.17 6.74
CA GLU A 40 24.10 8.66 7.44
C GLU A 40 23.88 7.23 7.94
N ARG A 41 22.73 6.98 8.58
CA ARG A 41 22.36 5.65 9.09
C ARG A 41 22.20 4.64 7.96
N LEU A 42 21.56 5.00 6.85
CA LEU A 42 21.47 4.15 5.66
C LEU A 42 22.84 3.86 5.04
N THR A 43 23.74 4.85 5.00
CA THR A 43 25.09 4.66 4.45
C THR A 43 25.87 3.63 5.26
N LEU A 44 25.84 3.76 6.59
CA LEU A 44 26.48 2.82 7.50
C LEU A 44 25.86 1.42 7.42
N TRP A 45 24.53 1.34 7.38
CA TRP A 45 23.81 0.09 7.24
C TRP A 45 24.15 -0.64 5.94
N LEU A 46 24.14 0.08 4.81
CA LEU A 46 24.44 -0.48 3.49
C LEU A 46 25.90 -0.94 3.40
N ALA A 47 26.84 -0.19 3.99
CA ALA A 47 28.24 -0.61 4.09
C ALA A 47 28.44 -1.88 4.92
N GLY A 48 27.50 -2.23 5.81
CA GLY A 48 27.52 -3.44 6.61
C GLY A 48 26.80 -4.64 5.99
N ARG A 49 26.38 -4.57 4.73
CA ARG A 49 25.75 -5.71 4.02
C ARG A 49 26.80 -6.62 3.40
N ASP A 50 26.58 -7.92 3.47
CA ASP A 50 27.52 -8.93 2.96
C ASP A 50 27.73 -8.83 1.44
N GLU A 51 26.75 -8.31 0.70
CA GLU A 51 26.82 -8.14 -0.75
C GLU A 51 27.57 -6.87 -1.17
N VAL A 52 28.10 -6.10 -0.22
CA VAL A 52 28.74 -4.80 -0.46
C VAL A 52 30.22 -4.87 -0.04
N ASP A 53 31.12 -4.45 -0.95
CA ASP A 53 32.51 -4.21 -0.61
C ASP A 53 32.63 -2.87 0.11
N SER A 54 32.70 -2.93 1.45
CA SER A 54 32.81 -1.75 2.31
C SER A 54 34.11 -0.98 2.11
N ASP A 55 35.20 -1.66 1.70
CA ASP A 55 36.52 -1.03 1.52
C ASP A 55 36.56 -0.15 0.27
N ALA A 56 35.70 -0.44 -0.71
CA ALA A 56 35.50 0.37 -1.91
C ALA A 56 34.61 1.61 -1.67
N GLY A 57 34.00 1.73 -0.48
CA GLY A 57 33.15 2.84 -0.07
C GLY A 57 31.69 2.74 -0.54
N VAL A 58 30.80 3.31 0.26
CA VAL A 58 29.36 3.39 0.00
C VAL A 58 28.91 4.84 0.06
N GLU A 59 28.00 5.22 -0.83
CA GLU A 59 27.42 6.54 -0.89
C GLU A 59 25.90 6.43 -0.97
N VAL A 60 25.21 7.20 -0.12
CA VAL A 60 23.76 7.42 -0.19
C VAL A 60 23.54 8.91 -0.44
N ALA A 61 22.73 9.26 -1.43
CA ALA A 61 22.46 10.62 -1.84
C ALA A 61 20.96 10.81 -2.17
N ALA A 62 20.58 12.06 -2.49
CA ALA A 62 19.23 12.41 -2.94
C ALA A 62 18.07 11.91 -2.06
N VAL A 63 18.30 11.82 -0.74
CA VAL A 63 17.29 11.34 0.21
C VAL A 63 16.12 12.32 0.23
N SER A 64 14.92 11.82 -0.06
CA SER A 64 13.69 12.60 -0.14
C SER A 64 12.47 11.75 0.17
N ARG A 65 11.35 12.41 0.46
CA ARG A 65 10.04 11.76 0.57
C ARG A 65 9.24 12.03 -0.71
N PRO A 66 8.45 11.08 -1.21
CA PRO A 66 7.60 11.32 -2.36
C PRO A 66 6.52 12.37 -2.00
N GLU A 67 6.13 13.18 -3.00
CA GLU A 67 5.13 14.24 -2.84
C GLU A 67 3.75 13.69 -2.46
N SER A 68 3.44 12.47 -2.90
CA SER A 68 2.30 11.68 -2.46
C SER A 68 2.79 10.35 -1.88
N SER A 69 2.42 10.07 -0.62
CA SER A 69 2.61 8.75 0.00
C SER A 69 1.27 8.25 0.51
N GLY A 70 1.03 6.94 0.37
CA GLY A 70 -0.13 6.28 0.94
C GLY A 70 -0.13 6.36 2.46
N MET A 71 -1.29 6.16 3.09
CA MET A 71 -1.44 6.31 4.55
C MET A 71 -0.92 5.09 5.35
N SER A 72 -0.57 3.99 4.68
CA SER A 72 -0.22 2.72 5.32
C SER A 72 1.26 2.58 5.66
N ASN A 73 2.18 3.11 4.84
CA ASN A 73 3.63 2.96 5.02
C ASN A 73 4.36 4.27 4.74
N ILE A 74 5.57 4.41 5.29
CA ILE A 74 6.43 5.57 5.01
C ILE A 74 7.42 5.15 3.92
N SER A 75 7.43 5.88 2.81
CA SER A 75 8.38 5.67 1.72
C SER A 75 9.43 6.79 1.71
N VAL A 76 10.71 6.41 1.62
CA VAL A 76 11.84 7.33 1.43
C VAL A 76 12.58 6.94 0.16
N LEU A 77 12.76 7.90 -0.75
CA LEU A 77 13.49 7.75 -2.00
C LEU A 77 14.95 8.15 -1.75
N PHE A 78 15.89 7.40 -2.32
CA PHE A 78 17.31 7.74 -2.24
C PHE A 78 18.11 7.10 -3.37
N ASP A 79 19.25 7.69 -3.70
CA ASP A 79 20.21 7.10 -4.62
C ASP A 79 21.30 6.40 -3.80
N ALA A 80 21.74 5.23 -4.24
CA ALA A 80 22.82 4.49 -3.60
C ALA A 80 23.87 4.05 -4.62
N ALA A 81 25.14 4.27 -4.29
CA ALA A 81 26.26 3.81 -5.08
C ALA A 81 27.25 3.01 -4.24
N TRP A 82 27.50 1.77 -4.65
CA TRP A 82 28.39 0.83 -3.96
C TRP A 82 29.08 -0.12 -4.94
N THR A 83 30.13 -0.79 -4.49
CA THR A 83 30.76 -1.88 -5.23
C THR A 83 30.22 -3.21 -4.68
N PRO A 84 29.63 -4.10 -5.50
CA PRO A 84 29.24 -5.42 -5.03
C PRO A 84 30.44 -6.23 -4.53
N ALA A 85 30.25 -7.05 -3.50
CA ALA A 85 31.27 -7.95 -2.99
C ALA A 85 31.80 -8.85 -4.13
N GLY A 86 33.13 -8.86 -4.31
CA GLY A 86 33.79 -9.64 -5.37
C GLY A 86 33.74 -9.02 -6.76
N SER A 87 33.23 -7.79 -6.90
CA SER A 87 33.27 -6.99 -8.13
C SER A 87 34.29 -5.86 -8.02
N SER A 88 34.80 -5.39 -9.16
CA SER A 88 35.54 -4.12 -9.25
C SER A 88 34.71 -2.98 -9.85
N GLU A 89 33.48 -3.28 -10.28
CA GLU A 89 32.60 -2.31 -10.91
C GLU A 89 31.63 -1.73 -9.89
N ARG A 90 31.71 -0.41 -9.69
CA ARG A 90 30.78 0.33 -8.85
C ARG A 90 29.44 0.46 -9.58
N GLN A 91 28.35 0.12 -8.90
CA GLN A 91 26.99 0.36 -9.38
C GLN A 91 26.39 1.58 -8.69
N SER A 92 25.44 2.23 -9.37
CA SER A 92 24.63 3.31 -8.85
C SER A 92 23.18 3.03 -9.22
N VAL A 93 22.29 2.98 -8.24
CA VAL A 93 20.87 2.70 -8.43
C VAL A 93 20.01 3.62 -7.59
N GLU A 94 18.80 3.88 -8.09
CA GLU A 94 17.77 4.60 -7.38
C GLU A 94 16.94 3.59 -6.58
N LEU A 95 16.71 3.88 -5.30
CA LEU A 95 16.09 2.96 -4.35
C LEU A 95 14.95 3.61 -3.59
N VAL A 96 14.09 2.76 -3.02
CA VAL A 96 13.02 3.13 -2.10
C VAL A 96 13.16 2.32 -0.83
N ALA A 97 13.16 2.98 0.32
CA ALA A 97 12.97 2.35 1.62
C ALA A 97 11.48 2.46 1.99
N ARG A 98 10.80 1.34 2.17
CA ARG A 98 9.44 1.24 2.69
C ARG A 98 9.49 0.81 4.15
N MET A 99 9.00 1.66 5.03
CA MET A 99 9.14 1.54 6.48
C MET A 99 7.77 1.34 7.12
N CYS A 100 7.71 0.53 8.17
CA CYS A 100 6.47 0.39 8.95
C CYS A 100 6.13 1.72 9.63
N PRO A 101 4.84 2.11 9.68
CA PRO A 101 4.43 3.28 10.45
C PRO A 101 4.70 3.06 11.94
N GLN A 102 4.95 4.15 12.64
CA GLN A 102 5.10 4.15 14.10
C GLN A 102 3.74 3.95 14.77
N ASP A 103 3.72 3.44 16.00
CA ASP A 103 2.48 3.18 16.75
C ASP A 103 1.65 4.46 16.97
N ASP A 104 2.32 5.61 17.16
CA ASP A 104 1.70 6.93 17.32
C ASP A 104 1.19 7.53 16.00
N ALA A 105 1.48 6.91 14.84
CA ALA A 105 0.97 7.32 13.54
C ALA A 105 -0.48 6.86 13.27
N PHE A 106 -1.12 6.23 14.26
CA PHE A 106 -2.44 5.62 14.18
C PHE A 106 -2.52 4.67 12.98
N PRO A 107 -1.83 3.50 13.06
CA PRO A 107 -1.63 2.60 11.94
C PRO A 107 -2.95 2.17 11.30
N VAL A 108 -2.90 1.90 9.99
CA VAL A 108 -4.07 1.40 9.23
C VAL A 108 -4.26 -0.09 9.48
N PHE A 109 -3.18 -0.88 9.46
CA PHE A 109 -3.26 -2.33 9.65
C PHE A 109 -2.90 -2.76 11.07
N PRO A 110 -3.44 -3.91 11.54
CA PRO A 110 -3.10 -4.46 12.85
C PRO A 110 -1.66 -4.96 12.93
N VAL A 111 -1.12 -5.46 11.81
CA VAL A 111 0.23 -6.02 11.69
C VAL A 111 0.82 -5.58 10.35
N TYR A 112 2.08 -5.15 10.38
CA TYR A 112 2.87 -4.83 9.19
C TYR A 112 3.93 -5.90 8.98
N ASP A 113 3.63 -6.88 8.14
CA ASP A 113 4.55 -7.99 7.83
C ASP A 113 5.37 -7.66 6.58
N LEU A 114 6.55 -7.07 6.78
CA LEU A 114 7.47 -6.76 5.68
C LEU A 114 8.17 -8.00 5.11
N GLN A 115 8.30 -9.08 5.89
CA GLN A 115 8.84 -10.34 5.40
C GLN A 115 7.88 -10.94 4.36
N LYS A 116 6.59 -10.97 4.68
CA LYS A 116 5.52 -11.36 3.75
C LYS A 116 5.58 -10.55 2.45
N GLN A 117 5.70 -9.22 2.55
CA GLN A 117 5.82 -8.36 1.36
C GLN A 117 7.09 -8.66 0.55
N PHE A 118 8.23 -8.83 1.22
CA PHE A 118 9.50 -9.20 0.57
C PHE A 118 9.36 -10.50 -0.22
N ASP A 119 8.81 -11.54 0.41
CA ASP A 119 8.67 -12.86 -0.20
C ASP A 119 7.67 -12.87 -1.35
N VAL A 120 6.53 -12.18 -1.23
CA VAL A 120 5.55 -12.06 -2.30
C VAL A 120 6.14 -11.36 -3.51
N MET A 121 6.77 -10.20 -3.32
CA MET A 121 7.38 -9.45 -4.44
C MET A 121 8.46 -10.27 -5.14
N ARG A 122 9.28 -11.00 -4.37
CA ARG A 122 10.29 -11.91 -4.92
C ARG A 122 9.65 -13.04 -5.73
N VAL A 123 8.65 -13.72 -5.18
CA VAL A 123 7.95 -14.83 -5.85
C VAL A 123 7.29 -14.39 -7.15
N VAL A 124 6.64 -13.22 -7.17
CA VAL A 124 6.03 -12.69 -8.40
C VAL A 124 7.09 -12.41 -9.46
N ARG A 125 8.22 -11.78 -9.09
CA ARG A 125 9.34 -11.55 -10.03
C ARG A 125 9.98 -12.84 -10.56
N GLU A 126 10.03 -13.89 -9.75
CA GLU A 126 10.66 -15.16 -10.13
C GLU A 126 9.76 -16.03 -11.03
N ASN A 127 8.44 -15.82 -10.98
CA ASN A 127 7.46 -16.67 -11.67
C ASN A 127 6.67 -15.93 -12.76
N THR A 128 6.93 -14.65 -12.99
CA THR A 128 6.27 -13.83 -14.01
C THR A 128 7.25 -12.84 -14.65
N ASP A 129 6.90 -12.33 -15.83
CA ASP A 129 7.62 -11.21 -16.47
C ASP A 129 7.10 -9.83 -16.02
N LEU A 130 6.30 -9.77 -14.95
CA LEU A 130 5.69 -8.54 -14.49
C LEU A 130 6.74 -7.56 -13.93
N PRO A 131 6.52 -6.25 -14.11
CA PRO A 131 7.44 -5.24 -13.63
C PRO A 131 7.26 -5.01 -12.12
N VAL A 132 7.47 -6.01 -11.27
CA VAL A 132 7.49 -5.79 -9.81
C VAL A 132 8.85 -5.23 -9.41
N PRO A 133 8.96 -4.17 -8.59
CA PRO A 133 10.26 -3.67 -8.12
C PRO A 133 11.10 -4.78 -7.49
N ARG A 134 12.41 -4.83 -7.81
CA ARG A 134 13.31 -5.80 -7.21
C ARG A 134 13.52 -5.45 -5.74
N VAL A 135 13.02 -6.29 -4.84
CA VAL A 135 13.39 -6.24 -3.43
C VAL A 135 14.87 -6.61 -3.28
N ARG A 136 15.62 -5.77 -2.58
CA ARG A 136 17.08 -5.89 -2.44
C ARG A 136 17.43 -6.41 -1.05
N TRP A 137 16.88 -5.78 -0.02
CA TRP A 137 17.18 -6.08 1.37
C TRP A 137 15.94 -5.90 2.24
N LEU A 138 15.86 -6.70 3.29
CA LEU A 138 14.92 -6.54 4.39
C LEU A 138 15.74 -6.35 5.67
N GLU A 139 15.43 -5.30 6.42
CA GLU A 139 16.01 -5.05 7.75
C GLU A 139 14.89 -5.11 8.79
N GLN A 140 15.01 -6.07 9.71
CA GLN A 140 14.03 -6.28 10.77
C GLN A 140 14.44 -5.59 12.07
N ASP A 141 15.70 -5.20 12.24
CA ASP A 141 16.16 -4.52 13.45
C ASP A 141 15.77 -3.03 13.43
N PRO A 142 14.83 -2.59 14.31
CA PRO A 142 14.45 -1.19 14.38
C PRO A 142 15.58 -0.29 14.88
N ALA A 143 16.67 -0.80 15.46
CA ALA A 143 17.81 0.02 15.86
C ALA A 143 18.45 0.76 14.68
N VAL A 144 18.29 0.26 13.44
CA VAL A 144 18.91 0.84 12.25
C VAL A 144 18.26 2.15 11.83
N LEU A 145 16.92 2.23 11.70
CA LEU A 145 16.19 3.44 11.27
C LEU A 145 15.00 3.81 12.16
N GLY A 146 14.87 3.19 13.34
CA GLY A 146 13.75 3.39 14.27
C GLY A 146 12.53 2.51 13.97
N THR A 147 12.55 1.71 12.90
CA THR A 147 11.47 0.79 12.50
C THR A 147 12.01 -0.21 11.46
N PRO A 148 11.44 -1.42 11.35
CA PRO A 148 11.74 -2.32 10.25
C PRO A 148 11.48 -1.67 8.89
N PHE A 149 12.28 -2.05 7.89
CA PHE A 149 12.14 -1.51 6.54
C PHE A 149 12.59 -2.48 5.44
N LEU A 150 11.96 -2.32 4.29
CA LEU A 150 12.25 -3.00 3.04
C LEU A 150 12.94 -2.03 2.10
N VAL A 151 14.04 -2.43 1.45
CA VAL A 151 14.68 -1.65 0.38
C VAL A 151 14.47 -2.35 -0.96
N MET A 152 14.02 -1.60 -1.96
CA MET A 152 13.75 -2.08 -3.31
C MET A 152 14.19 -1.06 -4.36
N ASP A 153 14.34 -1.53 -5.60
CA ASP A 153 14.57 -0.65 -6.75
C ASP A 153 13.46 0.39 -6.90
N ARG A 154 13.84 1.63 -7.16
CA ARG A 154 12.88 2.67 -7.53
C ARG A 154 12.39 2.42 -8.95
N ALA A 155 11.08 2.33 -9.10
CA ALA A 155 10.45 2.25 -10.40
C ALA A 155 9.97 3.64 -10.86
N SER A 156 10.01 3.85 -12.18
CA SER A 156 9.58 5.09 -12.82
C SER A 156 8.25 4.91 -13.51
N GLY A 157 7.41 5.95 -13.49
CA GLY A 157 6.11 5.96 -14.16
C GLY A 157 5.12 6.80 -13.39
N ARG A 158 3.86 6.79 -13.83
CA ARG A 158 2.76 7.53 -13.22
C ARG A 158 1.63 6.58 -12.86
N ALA A 159 1.12 6.66 -11.63
CA ALA A 159 -0.14 6.02 -11.27
C ALA A 159 -1.33 6.96 -11.54
N PRO A 160 -2.53 6.43 -11.81
CA PRO A 160 -3.79 7.13 -11.58
C PRO A 160 -3.90 7.52 -10.09
N VAL A 161 -4.23 8.77 -9.80
CA VAL A 161 -4.25 9.31 -8.43
C VAL A 161 -5.58 9.04 -7.74
N ASP A 162 -5.57 8.76 -6.43
CA ASP A 162 -6.78 8.51 -5.64
C ASP A 162 -7.37 9.77 -4.99
N ASN A 163 -6.60 10.86 -4.87
CA ASN A 163 -7.04 12.11 -4.25
C ASN A 163 -6.47 13.37 -4.95
N PRO A 164 -7.28 14.14 -5.71
CA PRO A 164 -8.62 13.76 -6.13
C PRO A 164 -8.59 12.47 -6.99
N PRO A 165 -9.65 11.64 -6.96
CA PRO A 165 -9.68 10.42 -7.77
C PRO A 165 -9.49 10.70 -9.27
N TYR A 166 -8.82 9.79 -9.99
CA TYR A 166 -8.43 9.94 -11.40
C TYR A 166 -9.60 10.15 -12.39
N VAL A 167 -10.84 9.96 -11.93
CA VAL A 167 -12.06 10.27 -12.68
C VAL A 167 -12.42 11.76 -12.64
N PHE A 168 -11.78 12.56 -11.81
CA PHE A 168 -11.96 14.02 -11.73
C PHE A 168 -10.88 14.81 -12.44
N ASP A 169 -9.65 14.29 -12.44
CA ASP A 169 -8.48 14.95 -13.04
C ASP A 169 -7.37 13.92 -13.30
N GLY A 170 -6.43 14.28 -14.18
CA GLY A 170 -5.23 13.52 -14.45
C GLY A 170 -5.18 12.83 -15.80
N TRP A 171 -4.02 12.25 -16.10
CA TRP A 171 -3.68 11.75 -17.43
C TRP A 171 -4.63 10.68 -17.96
N LEU A 172 -5.20 9.84 -17.09
CA LEU A 172 -6.13 8.79 -17.50
C LEU A 172 -7.47 9.37 -17.96
N LEU A 173 -7.94 10.44 -17.32
CA LEU A 173 -9.11 11.19 -17.77
C LEU A 173 -8.85 11.93 -19.09
N GLU A 174 -7.62 12.37 -19.33
CA GLU A 174 -7.24 13.09 -20.56
C GLU A 174 -7.00 12.14 -21.76
N MET A 175 -6.78 10.85 -21.53
CA MET A 175 -6.60 9.84 -22.57
C MET A 175 -7.85 9.67 -23.44
N ASP A 176 -7.63 9.32 -24.71
CA ASP A 176 -8.71 8.91 -25.60
C ASP A 176 -9.24 7.50 -25.25
N PRO A 177 -10.42 7.11 -25.77
CA PRO A 177 -11.02 5.81 -25.44
C PRO A 177 -10.21 4.58 -25.89
N GLU A 178 -9.33 4.71 -26.89
CA GLU A 178 -8.46 3.61 -27.33
C GLU A 178 -7.33 3.40 -26.32
N GLN A 179 -6.69 4.48 -25.88
CA GLN A 179 -5.65 4.45 -24.85
C GLN A 179 -6.16 3.95 -23.50
N ARG A 180 -7.37 4.35 -23.08
CA ARG A 180 -7.98 3.83 -21.86
C ARG A 180 -8.27 2.34 -21.94
N ARG A 181 -8.69 1.85 -23.12
CA ARG A 181 -8.88 0.43 -23.36
C ARG A 181 -7.56 -0.33 -23.30
N GLU A 182 -6.47 0.23 -23.83
CA GLU A 182 -5.13 -0.36 -23.67
C GLU A 182 -4.72 -0.43 -22.19
N VAL A 183 -4.91 0.65 -21.41
CA VAL A 183 -4.64 0.64 -19.96
C VAL A 183 -5.45 -0.46 -19.26
N GLN A 184 -6.73 -0.62 -19.61
CA GLN A 184 -7.55 -1.70 -19.07
C GLN A 184 -6.96 -3.06 -19.42
N GLN A 185 -6.59 -3.26 -20.68
CA GLN A 185 -6.08 -4.53 -21.15
C GLN A 185 -4.77 -4.91 -20.44
N GLU A 186 -3.84 -3.97 -20.35
CA GLU A 186 -2.56 -4.15 -19.67
C GLU A 186 -2.73 -4.40 -18.17
N SER A 187 -3.69 -3.72 -17.53
CA SER A 187 -3.99 -3.91 -16.10
C SER A 187 -4.58 -5.28 -15.81
N LEU A 188 -5.45 -5.79 -16.69
CA LEU A 188 -5.98 -7.14 -16.58
C LEU A 188 -4.95 -8.21 -16.92
N ALA A 189 -4.01 -7.93 -17.82
CA ALA A 189 -2.86 -8.81 -18.09
C ALA A 189 -1.96 -8.94 -16.86
N VAL A 190 -1.72 -7.86 -16.11
CA VAL A 190 -1.03 -7.90 -14.81
C VAL A 190 -1.75 -8.84 -13.86
N LEU A 191 -3.05 -8.63 -13.65
CA LEU A 191 -3.82 -9.44 -12.69
C LEU A 191 -3.87 -10.92 -13.10
N ALA A 192 -4.12 -11.20 -14.37
CA ALA A 192 -4.14 -12.55 -14.92
C ALA A 192 -2.78 -13.28 -14.75
N ALA A 193 -1.66 -12.58 -14.94
CA ALA A 193 -0.34 -13.16 -14.76
C ALA A 193 -0.04 -13.50 -13.29
N ILE A 194 -0.45 -12.64 -12.34
CA ILE A 194 -0.32 -12.92 -10.90
C ILE A 194 -1.12 -14.19 -10.55
N HIS A 195 -2.36 -14.28 -11.03
CA HIS A 195 -3.25 -15.40 -10.73
C HIS A 195 -2.83 -16.73 -11.37
N GLN A 196 -1.91 -16.71 -12.35
CA GLN A 196 -1.37 -17.91 -13.00
C GLN A 196 -0.08 -18.44 -12.35
N ILE A 197 0.43 -17.80 -11.28
CA ILE A 197 1.58 -18.32 -10.53
C ILE A 197 1.22 -19.70 -9.94
N PRO A 198 1.98 -20.76 -10.25
CA PRO A 198 1.65 -22.11 -9.80
C PRO A 198 1.95 -22.28 -8.30
N GLN A 199 1.03 -22.94 -7.58
CA GLN A 199 1.21 -23.34 -6.17
C GLN A 199 1.65 -22.17 -5.25
N PRO A 200 0.94 -21.04 -5.25
CA PRO A 200 1.39 -19.84 -4.55
C PRO A 200 1.49 -20.03 -3.02
N ALA A 201 0.64 -20.88 -2.44
CA ALA A 201 0.70 -21.23 -1.03
C ALA A 201 1.98 -22.01 -0.65
N ASP A 202 2.58 -22.77 -1.58
CA ASP A 202 3.84 -23.47 -1.33
C ASP A 202 5.04 -22.52 -1.49
N LEU A 203 4.94 -21.57 -2.43
CA LEU A 203 5.97 -20.56 -2.69
C LEU A 203 6.06 -19.51 -1.57
N VAL A 204 4.92 -19.15 -0.96
CA VAL A 204 4.84 -18.22 0.18
C VAL A 204 3.99 -18.86 1.29
N SER A 205 4.57 -19.82 1.99
CA SER A 205 3.87 -20.60 3.04
C SER A 205 3.24 -19.77 4.17
N SER A 206 3.72 -18.54 4.42
CA SER A 206 3.12 -17.62 5.39
C SER A 206 1.74 -17.11 4.97
N LEU A 207 1.36 -17.21 3.70
CA LEU A 207 0.02 -16.87 3.19
C LEU A 207 -0.94 -18.06 3.21
N ALA A 208 -0.44 -19.28 3.44
CA ALA A 208 -1.28 -20.47 3.35
C ALA A 208 -2.34 -20.46 4.46
N PRO A 209 -3.62 -20.76 4.14
CA PRO A 209 -4.64 -20.89 5.16
C PRO A 209 -4.31 -22.05 6.10
N ALA A 210 -4.88 -22.01 7.31
CA ALA A 210 -4.72 -23.10 8.27
C ALA A 210 -5.18 -24.45 7.66
N PRO A 211 -4.52 -25.58 7.97
CA PRO A 211 -4.88 -26.88 7.40
C PRO A 211 -6.36 -27.21 7.57
N GLY A 212 -7.05 -27.49 6.45
CA GLY A 212 -8.48 -27.82 6.42
C GLY A 212 -9.43 -26.62 6.35
N MET A 213 -8.91 -25.39 6.31
CA MET A 213 -9.69 -24.17 6.07
C MET A 213 -9.54 -23.73 4.61
N SER A 214 -10.63 -23.31 3.98
CA SER A 214 -10.55 -22.71 2.63
C SER A 214 -9.93 -21.31 2.73
N ALA A 215 -9.20 -20.90 1.68
CA ALA A 215 -8.54 -19.59 1.69
C ALA A 215 -9.55 -18.43 1.77
N LEU A 216 -10.70 -18.55 1.08
CA LEU A 216 -11.78 -17.57 1.19
C LEU A 216 -12.32 -17.45 2.63
N ARG A 217 -12.53 -18.57 3.34
CA ARG A 217 -12.99 -18.56 4.73
C ARG A 217 -11.96 -17.91 5.65
N ALA A 218 -10.69 -18.31 5.53
CA ALA A 218 -9.60 -17.71 6.29
C ALA A 218 -9.56 -16.19 6.09
N HIS A 219 -9.66 -15.74 4.84
CA HIS A 219 -9.63 -14.32 4.51
C HIS A 219 -10.83 -13.55 5.07
N VAL A 220 -12.06 -14.09 4.99
CA VAL A 220 -13.26 -13.44 5.58
C VAL A 220 -13.15 -13.35 7.10
N ASP A 221 -12.66 -14.39 7.76
CA ASP A 221 -12.46 -14.41 9.21
C ASP A 221 -11.38 -13.38 9.63
N GLU A 222 -10.31 -13.24 8.85
CA GLU A 222 -9.29 -12.20 9.02
C GLU A 222 -9.86 -10.79 8.86
N GLN A 223 -10.70 -10.54 7.85
CA GLN A 223 -11.35 -9.23 7.67
C GLN A 223 -12.29 -8.90 8.84
N ARG A 224 -12.98 -9.91 9.39
CA ARG A 224 -13.82 -9.74 10.59
C ARG A 224 -12.98 -9.40 11.82
N ALA A 225 -11.85 -10.06 12.01
CA ALA A 225 -10.91 -9.75 13.08
C ALA A 225 -10.29 -8.35 12.91
N TYR A 226 -9.96 -7.97 11.67
CA TYR A 226 -9.47 -6.63 11.35
C TYR A 226 -10.51 -5.56 11.71
N TYR A 227 -11.77 -5.74 11.32
CA TYR A 227 -12.85 -4.84 11.72
C TYR A 227 -13.01 -4.72 13.23
N GLN A 228 -13.01 -5.84 13.97
CA GLN A 228 -13.06 -5.79 15.43
C GLN A 228 -11.89 -4.98 16.00
N TRP A 229 -10.69 -5.15 15.44
CA TRP A 229 -9.53 -4.37 15.81
C TRP A 229 -9.70 -2.87 15.52
N THR A 230 -10.37 -2.45 14.43
CA THR A 230 -10.58 -1.02 14.14
C THR A 230 -11.46 -0.32 15.18
N THR A 231 -12.27 -1.07 15.93
CA THR A 231 -13.17 -0.56 16.99
C THR A 231 -12.53 -0.48 18.37
N ARG A 232 -11.27 -0.93 18.54
CA ARG A 232 -10.67 -1.10 19.88
C ARG A 232 -10.51 0.19 20.68
N GLU A 233 -10.37 1.35 20.00
CA GLU A 233 -10.18 2.64 20.67
C GLU A 233 -11.51 3.28 21.15
N ASP A 234 -12.61 3.06 20.44
CA ASP A 234 -13.89 3.75 20.70
C ASP A 234 -15.08 2.82 21.00
N GLY A 235 -14.97 1.53 20.70
CA GLY A 235 -16.05 0.55 20.81
C GLY A 235 -17.20 0.77 19.83
N LEU A 236 -17.04 1.66 18.85
CA LEU A 236 -18.09 2.03 17.90
C LEU A 236 -18.19 0.98 16.79
N THR A 237 -19.34 0.31 16.68
CA THR A 237 -19.63 -0.53 15.51
C THR A 237 -20.32 0.31 14.42
N ILE A 238 -20.14 -0.12 13.18
CA ILE A 238 -20.70 0.49 11.98
C ILE A 238 -21.79 -0.45 11.44
N PRO A 239 -23.08 -0.11 11.61
CA PRO A 239 -24.20 -0.99 11.26
C PRO A 239 -24.15 -1.54 9.83
N VAL A 240 -23.74 -0.76 8.83
CA VAL A 240 -23.63 -1.25 7.45
C VAL A 240 -22.56 -2.34 7.30
N ILE A 241 -21.45 -2.26 8.03
CA ILE A 241 -20.40 -3.29 8.04
C ILE A 241 -20.91 -4.56 8.70
N ASP A 242 -21.60 -4.44 9.85
CA ASP A 242 -22.18 -5.58 10.56
C ASP A 242 -23.16 -6.35 9.66
N ARG A 243 -24.09 -5.65 8.99
CA ARG A 243 -25.02 -6.25 8.02
C ARG A 243 -24.32 -6.84 6.81
N ALA A 244 -23.26 -6.22 6.31
CA ALA A 244 -22.51 -6.74 5.17
C ALA A 244 -21.80 -8.05 5.51
N PHE A 245 -21.25 -8.17 6.72
CA PHE A 245 -20.74 -9.46 7.20
C PHE A 245 -21.85 -10.52 7.29
N ASP A 246 -23.04 -10.18 7.80
CA ASP A 246 -24.17 -11.12 7.84
C ASP A 246 -24.59 -11.57 6.43
N TRP A 247 -24.60 -10.64 5.47
CA TRP A 247 -24.89 -10.92 4.07
C TRP A 247 -23.86 -11.89 3.46
N ILE A 248 -22.56 -11.69 3.73
CA ILE A 248 -21.48 -12.57 3.26
C ILE A 248 -21.64 -14.00 3.81
N GLU A 249 -22.04 -14.16 5.07
CA GLU A 249 -22.30 -15.50 5.62
C GLU A 249 -23.53 -16.17 4.99
N ALA A 250 -24.57 -15.39 4.68
CA ALA A 250 -25.81 -15.90 4.11
C ALA A 250 -25.70 -16.27 2.62
N HIS A 251 -24.77 -15.66 1.90
CA HIS A 251 -24.61 -15.80 0.44
C HIS A 251 -23.30 -16.46 0.03
N TRP A 252 -22.72 -17.29 0.91
CA TRP A 252 -21.47 -17.98 0.63
C TRP A 252 -21.55 -18.79 -0.67
N PRO A 253 -20.57 -18.69 -1.60
CA PRO A 253 -20.59 -19.44 -2.85
C PRO A 253 -20.58 -20.96 -2.62
N ASP A 254 -21.40 -21.68 -3.40
CA ASP A 254 -21.45 -23.15 -3.36
C ASP A 254 -20.15 -23.78 -3.89
N GLU A 255 -19.54 -23.14 -4.89
CA GLU A 255 -18.24 -23.52 -5.45
C GLU A 255 -17.32 -22.30 -5.54
N THR A 256 -16.09 -22.44 -5.06
CA THR A 256 -15.06 -21.41 -5.25
C THR A 256 -14.10 -21.83 -6.36
N SER A 257 -13.59 -20.84 -7.10
CA SER A 257 -12.46 -21.06 -8.01
C SER A 257 -11.22 -21.55 -7.25
N PRO A 258 -10.28 -22.24 -7.92
CA PRO A 258 -9.01 -22.62 -7.31
C PRO A 258 -8.28 -21.40 -6.73
N ASP A 259 -7.67 -21.58 -5.56
CA ASP A 259 -6.95 -20.51 -4.88
C ASP A 259 -5.70 -20.08 -5.68
N THR A 260 -5.50 -18.78 -5.79
CA THR A 260 -4.35 -18.15 -6.45
C THR A 260 -3.61 -17.23 -5.47
N LEU A 261 -2.50 -16.63 -5.92
CA LEU A 261 -1.94 -15.49 -5.22
C LEU A 261 -2.86 -14.29 -5.49
N SER A 262 -3.56 -13.81 -4.47
CA SER A 262 -4.28 -12.54 -4.52
C SER A 262 -3.28 -11.42 -4.18
N TRP A 263 -3.21 -10.42 -5.07
CA TRP A 263 -2.46 -9.18 -4.87
C TRP A 263 -3.02 -8.38 -3.70
N GLY A 264 -4.34 -8.40 -3.49
CA GLY A 264 -4.99 -7.83 -2.31
C GLY A 264 -5.53 -6.42 -2.54
N ASP A 265 -4.66 -5.42 -2.76
CA ASP A 265 -5.06 -4.06 -3.17
C ASP A 265 -4.96 -3.90 -4.69
N ALA A 266 -5.67 -4.79 -5.39
CA ALA A 266 -5.59 -4.95 -6.84
C ALA A 266 -6.31 -3.84 -7.61
N ARG A 267 -5.65 -2.70 -7.81
CA ARG A 267 -6.23 -1.53 -8.52
C ARG A 267 -5.18 -0.77 -9.31
N ILE A 268 -5.63 -0.08 -10.37
CA ILE A 268 -4.73 0.67 -11.26
C ILE A 268 -3.96 1.79 -10.57
N GLY A 269 -4.46 2.34 -9.47
CA GLY A 269 -3.73 3.32 -8.65
C GLY A 269 -2.43 2.77 -8.02
N ASN A 270 -2.27 1.44 -7.99
CA ASN A 270 -1.05 0.78 -7.53
C ASN A 270 -0.21 0.21 -8.69
N ILE A 271 -0.50 0.61 -9.93
CA ILE A 271 0.31 0.31 -11.10
C ILE A 271 0.92 1.63 -11.59
N LEU A 272 2.24 1.66 -11.78
CA LEU A 272 2.89 2.77 -12.50
C LEU A 272 2.84 2.49 -13.99
N TYR A 273 2.59 3.53 -14.78
CA TYR A 273 2.54 3.46 -16.24
C TYR A 273 3.52 4.42 -16.89
N ASP A 274 4.00 4.04 -18.08
CA ASP A 274 4.63 4.91 -19.07
C ASP A 274 3.80 4.85 -20.36
N GLY A 275 2.97 5.87 -20.57
CA GLY A 275 1.86 5.80 -21.51
C GLY A 275 0.80 4.80 -21.01
N THR A 276 0.50 3.79 -21.81
CA THR A 276 -0.44 2.71 -21.48
C THR A 276 0.24 1.47 -20.88
N ARG A 277 1.59 1.41 -20.93
CA ARG A 277 2.37 0.25 -20.52
C ARG A 277 2.69 0.25 -19.02
N PRO A 278 2.40 -0.82 -18.27
CA PRO A 278 2.83 -0.99 -16.89
C PRO A 278 4.35 -0.99 -16.74
N THR A 279 4.87 -0.24 -15.78
CA THR A 279 6.29 -0.14 -15.44
C THR A 279 6.59 -0.50 -13.99
N ALA A 280 5.56 -0.55 -13.14
CA ALA A 280 5.68 -1.08 -11.78
C ALA A 280 4.35 -1.64 -11.28
N VAL A 281 4.35 -2.78 -10.58
CA VAL A 281 3.20 -3.24 -9.77
C VAL A 281 3.57 -3.13 -8.30
N LEU A 282 2.85 -2.28 -7.57
CA LEU A 282 3.18 -1.84 -6.23
C LEU A 282 2.21 -2.40 -5.19
N ASP A 283 2.48 -2.08 -3.93
CA ASP A 283 1.57 -2.28 -2.81
C ASP A 283 1.07 -3.71 -2.56
N TRP A 284 1.96 -4.53 -2.01
CA TRP A 284 1.73 -5.96 -1.76
C TRP A 284 1.37 -6.28 -0.30
N GLU A 285 1.04 -5.29 0.52
CA GLU A 285 0.81 -5.49 1.95
C GLU A 285 -0.46 -6.30 2.26
N MET A 286 -1.44 -6.21 1.37
CA MET A 286 -2.71 -6.96 1.44
C MET A 286 -2.66 -8.32 0.72
N ALA A 287 -1.51 -8.71 0.17
CA ALA A 287 -1.39 -9.97 -0.55
C ALA A 287 -1.70 -11.18 0.35
N THR A 288 -2.40 -12.15 -0.23
CA THR A 288 -2.87 -13.37 0.45
C THR A 288 -3.12 -14.51 -0.55
N ILE A 289 -3.50 -15.68 -0.06
CA ILE A 289 -4.08 -16.75 -0.89
C ILE A 289 -5.60 -16.60 -0.86
N ALA A 290 -6.22 -16.56 -2.04
CA ALA A 290 -7.68 -16.48 -2.18
C ALA A 290 -8.11 -16.88 -3.59
N PRO A 291 -9.41 -17.13 -3.84
CA PRO A 291 -9.95 -17.20 -5.19
C PRO A 291 -9.67 -15.89 -5.95
N PRO A 292 -9.35 -15.95 -7.26
CA PRO A 292 -8.99 -14.77 -8.06
C PRO A 292 -10.08 -13.70 -8.10
N GLU A 293 -11.33 -14.08 -7.87
CA GLU A 293 -12.47 -13.16 -7.85
C GLU A 293 -12.42 -12.19 -6.67
N VAL A 294 -11.64 -12.48 -5.60
CA VAL A 294 -11.40 -11.52 -4.51
C VAL A 294 -10.69 -10.26 -5.03
N ASP A 295 -9.74 -10.40 -5.96
CA ASP A 295 -9.08 -9.27 -6.59
C ASP A 295 -9.91 -8.66 -7.72
N LEU A 296 -10.62 -9.47 -8.53
CA LEU A 296 -11.50 -8.93 -9.58
C LEU A 296 -12.63 -8.08 -9.00
N GLY A 297 -13.26 -8.55 -7.92
CA GLY A 297 -14.26 -7.79 -7.18
C GLY A 297 -13.68 -6.48 -6.65
N TRP A 298 -12.46 -6.52 -6.09
CA TRP A 298 -11.77 -5.32 -5.60
C TRP A 298 -11.48 -4.31 -6.72
N PHE A 299 -10.93 -4.80 -7.84
CA PHE A 299 -10.57 -4.01 -9.01
C PHE A 299 -11.77 -3.25 -9.59
N LEU A 300 -12.90 -3.95 -9.79
CA LEU A 300 -14.14 -3.37 -10.30
C LEU A 300 -14.77 -2.40 -9.28
N TYR A 301 -14.88 -2.82 -8.03
CA TYR A 301 -15.52 -2.02 -6.98
C TYR A 301 -14.85 -0.65 -6.79
N PHE A 302 -13.52 -0.61 -6.84
CA PHE A 302 -12.78 0.63 -6.62
C PHE A 302 -13.06 1.67 -7.71
N HIS A 303 -13.09 1.24 -8.97
CA HIS A 303 -13.43 2.14 -10.07
C HIS A 303 -14.88 2.62 -9.98
N ASP A 304 -15.82 1.71 -9.70
CA ASP A 304 -17.24 2.06 -9.61
C ASP A 304 -17.51 3.09 -8.50
N VAL A 305 -16.87 2.95 -7.33
CA VAL A 305 -16.98 3.94 -6.25
C VAL A 305 -16.48 5.32 -6.69
N PHE A 306 -15.35 5.37 -7.40
CA PHE A 306 -14.84 6.64 -7.94
C PHE A 306 -15.78 7.21 -8.99
N GLN A 307 -16.26 6.38 -9.92
CA GLN A 307 -17.16 6.80 -10.98
C GLN A 307 -18.50 7.32 -10.43
N GLU A 308 -19.07 6.65 -9.42
CA GLU A 308 -20.27 7.12 -8.72
C GLU A 308 -20.02 8.44 -7.97
N LEU A 309 -18.84 8.61 -7.37
CA LEU A 309 -18.45 9.86 -6.74
C LEU A 309 -18.38 11.00 -7.78
N ALA A 310 -17.78 10.77 -8.94
CA ALA A 310 -17.78 11.73 -10.05
C ALA A 310 -19.21 12.14 -10.43
N VAL A 311 -20.10 11.17 -10.67
CA VAL A 311 -21.50 11.43 -11.03
C VAL A 311 -22.23 12.21 -9.93
N ALA A 312 -22.00 11.90 -8.66
CA ALA A 312 -22.59 12.60 -7.52
C ALA A 312 -22.16 14.09 -7.42
N PHE A 313 -21.00 14.43 -8.00
CA PHE A 313 -20.49 15.80 -8.11
C PHE A 313 -20.74 16.43 -9.50
N ASP A 314 -21.72 15.91 -10.27
CA ASP A 314 -22.07 16.37 -11.62
C ASP A 314 -20.88 16.31 -12.62
N PHE A 315 -19.93 15.39 -12.38
CA PHE A 315 -18.78 15.15 -13.25
C PHE A 315 -19.00 13.85 -14.05
N PRO A 316 -18.71 13.83 -15.37
CA PRO A 316 -18.97 12.65 -16.21
C PRO A 316 -18.06 11.46 -15.86
N GLY A 317 -16.85 11.71 -15.36
CA GLY A 317 -15.87 10.67 -15.06
C GLY A 317 -15.40 9.90 -16.29
N ILE A 318 -15.16 8.60 -16.12
CA ILE A 318 -14.71 7.65 -17.13
C ILE A 318 -15.65 6.42 -17.14
N PRO A 319 -16.93 6.59 -17.54
CA PRO A 319 -17.96 5.56 -17.38
C PRO A 319 -17.77 4.35 -18.31
N ASP A 320 -16.88 4.45 -19.29
CA ASP A 320 -16.57 3.42 -20.27
C ASP A 320 -15.36 2.54 -19.86
N LEU A 321 -14.68 2.86 -18.77
CA LEU A 321 -13.57 2.07 -18.25
C LEU A 321 -14.09 0.95 -17.33
N PHE A 322 -13.53 -0.25 -17.46
CA PHE A 322 -13.85 -1.42 -16.64
C PHE A 322 -15.33 -1.82 -16.64
N GLU A 323 -15.97 -1.74 -17.80
CA GLU A 323 -17.27 -2.38 -17.99
C GLU A 323 -17.16 -3.87 -17.59
N HIS A 324 -18.04 -4.31 -16.67
CA HIS A 324 -17.85 -5.58 -15.96
C HIS A 324 -17.84 -6.77 -16.92
N SER A 325 -18.69 -6.77 -17.95
CA SER A 325 -18.74 -7.88 -18.90
C SER A 325 -17.49 -7.95 -19.78
N GLU A 326 -16.95 -6.82 -20.23
CA GLU A 326 -15.68 -6.73 -20.95
C GLU A 326 -14.50 -7.18 -20.08
N VAL A 327 -14.47 -6.76 -18.80
CA VAL A 327 -13.43 -7.17 -17.85
C VAL A 327 -13.45 -8.68 -17.63
N VAL A 328 -14.63 -9.27 -17.43
CA VAL A 328 -14.79 -10.72 -17.27
C VAL A 328 -14.35 -11.45 -18.52
N GLU A 329 -14.88 -11.08 -19.70
CA GLU A 329 -14.54 -11.73 -20.97
C GLU A 329 -13.02 -11.70 -21.21
N GLN A 330 -12.38 -10.56 -20.98
CA GLN A 330 -10.96 -10.43 -21.14
C GLN A 330 -10.16 -11.26 -20.14
N TYR A 331 -10.54 -11.25 -18.86
CA TYR A 331 -9.85 -12.00 -17.83
C TYR A 331 -9.96 -13.52 -18.08
N GLU A 332 -11.15 -14.01 -18.45
CA GLU A 332 -11.35 -15.41 -18.83
C GLU A 332 -10.54 -15.79 -20.06
N HIS A 333 -10.43 -14.89 -21.05
CA HIS A 333 -9.59 -15.09 -22.22
C HIS A 333 -8.10 -15.22 -21.87
N LEU A 334 -7.60 -14.35 -20.98
CA LEU A 334 -6.19 -14.34 -20.56
C LEU A 334 -5.80 -15.55 -19.71
N THR A 335 -6.73 -16.05 -18.89
CA THR A 335 -6.45 -17.12 -17.91
C THR A 335 -6.94 -18.50 -18.34
N GLY A 336 -7.86 -18.57 -19.32
CA GLY A 336 -8.56 -19.79 -19.66
C GLY A 336 -9.47 -20.33 -18.55
N SER A 337 -9.71 -19.54 -17.50
CA SER A 337 -10.52 -19.91 -16.32
C SER A 337 -11.81 -19.11 -16.29
N THR A 338 -12.91 -19.76 -15.92
CA THR A 338 -14.22 -19.11 -15.78
C THR A 338 -14.30 -18.34 -14.46
N VAL A 339 -14.76 -17.09 -14.51
CA VAL A 339 -15.05 -16.26 -13.34
C VAL A 339 -16.35 -16.73 -12.69
N ARG A 340 -16.33 -16.97 -11.37
CA ARG A 340 -17.48 -17.50 -10.63
C ARG A 340 -17.99 -16.53 -9.58
N ASP A 341 -19.31 -16.44 -9.45
CA ASP A 341 -19.98 -15.70 -8.37
C ASP A 341 -19.47 -14.27 -8.14
N LEU A 342 -19.05 -13.58 -9.20
CA LEU A 342 -18.50 -12.21 -9.13
C LEU A 342 -19.38 -11.23 -8.32
N PRO A 343 -20.73 -11.27 -8.37
CA PRO A 343 -21.56 -10.43 -7.51
C PRO A 343 -21.26 -10.60 -6.01
N PHE A 344 -21.01 -11.81 -5.53
CA PHE A 344 -20.61 -12.05 -4.13
C PHE A 344 -19.28 -11.36 -3.82
N TYR A 345 -18.28 -11.55 -4.69
CA TYR A 345 -16.96 -10.97 -4.49
C TYR A 345 -16.94 -9.44 -4.63
N TYR A 346 -17.85 -8.88 -5.43
CA TYR A 346 -18.06 -7.44 -5.54
C TYR A 346 -18.63 -6.85 -4.24
N VAL A 347 -19.62 -7.51 -3.61
CA VAL A 347 -20.10 -7.11 -2.27
C VAL A 347 -19.00 -7.28 -1.22
N TYR A 348 -18.23 -8.37 -1.30
CA TYR A 348 -17.11 -8.61 -0.41
C TYR A 348 -16.01 -7.54 -0.52
N ALA A 349 -15.72 -7.04 -1.72
CA ALA A 349 -14.84 -5.90 -1.92
C ALA A 349 -15.36 -4.63 -1.23
N GLY A 350 -16.67 -4.35 -1.34
CA GLY A 350 -17.30 -3.24 -0.65
C GLY A 350 -17.22 -3.34 0.87
N LEU A 351 -17.40 -4.54 1.43
CA LEU A 351 -17.17 -4.82 2.85
C LEU A 351 -15.71 -4.57 3.24
N ARG A 352 -14.74 -5.14 2.52
CA ARG A 352 -13.30 -4.96 2.79
C ARG A 352 -12.91 -3.48 2.77
N GLN A 353 -13.36 -2.73 1.76
CA GLN A 353 -13.09 -1.31 1.66
C GLN A 353 -13.75 -0.54 2.81
N ALA A 354 -14.96 -0.90 3.23
CA ALA A 354 -15.64 -0.28 4.36
C ALA A 354 -14.87 -0.48 5.68
N VAL A 355 -14.29 -1.67 5.91
CA VAL A 355 -13.43 -1.92 7.08
C VAL A 355 -12.21 -1.00 7.06
N ILE A 356 -11.53 -0.87 5.92
CA ILE A 356 -10.37 0.03 5.77
C ILE A 356 -10.77 1.50 5.99
N LEU A 357 -11.85 1.96 5.34
CA LEU A 357 -12.32 3.34 5.49
C LEU A 357 -12.75 3.65 6.93
N SER A 358 -13.33 2.67 7.65
CA SER A 358 -13.65 2.85 9.06
C SER A 358 -12.42 3.19 9.90
N ARG A 359 -11.27 2.62 9.56
CA ARG A 359 -9.99 2.89 10.23
C ARG A 359 -9.40 4.22 9.79
N ILE A 360 -9.44 4.50 8.49
CA ILE A 360 -8.95 5.77 7.93
C ILE A 360 -9.74 6.94 8.50
N THR A 361 -11.06 6.87 8.59
CA THR A 361 -11.87 7.94 9.16
C THR A 361 -11.56 8.17 10.63
N ARG A 362 -11.40 7.10 11.43
CA ARG A 362 -10.92 7.21 12.82
C ARG A 362 -9.56 7.89 12.92
N ARG A 363 -8.64 7.54 12.03
CA ARG A 363 -7.32 8.18 11.93
C ARG A 363 -7.45 9.68 11.66
N ARG A 364 -8.27 10.07 10.69
CA ARG A 364 -8.49 11.48 10.33
C ARG A 364 -9.13 12.26 11.46
N ILE A 365 -10.07 11.66 12.21
CA ILE A 365 -10.65 12.24 13.43
C ILE A 365 -9.57 12.43 14.50
N HIS A 366 -8.73 11.42 14.73
CA HIS A 366 -7.66 11.47 15.73
C HIS A 366 -6.69 12.63 15.48
N PHE A 367 -6.34 12.89 14.22
CA PHE A 367 -5.48 14.00 13.82
C PHE A 367 -6.22 15.33 13.59
N GLY A 368 -7.53 15.38 13.81
CA GLY A 368 -8.34 16.60 13.67
C GLY A 368 -8.53 17.07 12.22
N GLU A 369 -8.33 16.19 11.23
CA GLU A 369 -8.51 16.48 9.81
C GLU A 369 -10.01 16.50 9.42
N VAL A 370 -10.84 15.77 10.16
CA VAL A 370 -12.30 15.74 9.99
C VAL A 370 -12.99 15.71 11.35
N GLU A 371 -14.22 16.22 11.39
CA GLU A 371 -15.08 16.08 12.57
C GLU A 371 -15.63 14.65 12.69
N THR A 372 -15.99 14.25 13.91
CA THR A 372 -16.68 12.98 14.14
C THR A 372 -18.05 13.01 13.45
N PRO A 373 -18.33 12.06 12.53
CA PRO A 373 -19.64 11.99 11.88
C PRO A 373 -20.79 11.79 12.87
N ALA A 374 -21.98 12.29 12.51
CA ALA A 374 -23.15 12.18 13.38
C ALA A 374 -23.73 10.76 13.37
N HIS A 375 -23.62 10.06 12.23
CA HIS A 375 -24.08 8.69 12.06
C HIS A 375 -22.89 7.73 11.90
N PRO A 376 -22.87 6.56 12.57
CA PRO A 376 -21.75 5.63 12.48
C PRO A 376 -21.45 5.14 11.05
N ASP A 377 -22.47 4.99 10.21
CA ASP A 377 -22.29 4.59 8.80
C ASP A 377 -21.51 5.63 7.98
N GLU A 378 -21.52 6.90 8.37
CA GLU A 378 -20.77 7.98 7.68
C GLU A 378 -19.25 7.87 7.87
N TYR A 379 -18.76 6.95 8.70
CA TYR A 379 -17.33 6.59 8.73
C TYR A 379 -16.87 5.94 7.41
N VAL A 380 -17.81 5.42 6.63
CA VAL A 380 -17.58 4.75 5.35
C VAL A 380 -18.16 5.62 4.25
N LEU A 381 -17.31 6.13 3.36
CA LEU A 381 -17.74 7.04 2.28
C LEU A 381 -18.84 6.43 1.41
N HIS A 382 -18.69 5.16 1.04
CA HIS A 382 -19.61 4.42 0.17
C HIS A 382 -20.70 3.66 0.93
N HIS A 383 -21.04 4.05 2.17
CA HIS A 383 -22.01 3.32 3.00
C HIS A 383 -23.39 3.15 2.32
N THR A 384 -23.87 4.16 1.59
CA THR A 384 -25.14 4.07 0.84
C THR A 384 -25.10 3.00 -0.24
N LYS A 385 -24.02 2.93 -1.02
CA LYS A 385 -23.81 1.89 -2.05
C LYS A 385 -23.77 0.51 -1.41
N LEU A 386 -22.97 0.34 -0.35
CA LEU A 386 -22.87 -0.94 0.34
C LEU A 386 -24.23 -1.36 0.92
N ALA A 387 -24.98 -0.43 1.52
CA ALA A 387 -26.32 -0.70 2.03
C ALA A 387 -27.31 -1.13 0.95
N GLN A 388 -27.21 -0.57 -0.27
CA GLN A 388 -28.04 -0.98 -1.41
C GLN A 388 -27.68 -2.39 -1.90
N LEU A 389 -26.39 -2.72 -1.95
CA LEU A 389 -25.91 -4.02 -2.42
C LEU A 389 -26.34 -5.18 -1.50
N ILE A 390 -26.54 -4.92 -0.21
CA ILE A 390 -26.91 -5.93 0.80
C ILE A 390 -28.39 -5.86 1.20
N ALA A 391 -29.21 -5.05 0.50
CA ALA A 391 -30.63 -4.89 0.80
C ALA A 391 -31.49 -6.03 0.24
N ASP A 392 -30.97 -6.75 -0.75
CA ASP A 392 -31.53 -7.97 -1.34
C ASP A 392 -30.97 -9.21 -0.63
#